data_AF-F9WCV4-F1
#
_entry.id   AF-F9WCV4-F1
#
_cell.length_a   1.000
_cell.length_b   1.000
_cell.length_c   1.000
_cell.angle_alpha   90.00
_cell.angle_beta   90.00
_cell.angle_gamma   90.00
#
_symmetry.space_group_name_H-M   'P 1'
#
loop_
_entity.id
_entity.type
_entity.pdbx_description
1 polymer ?
#
loop_
_entity_poly.entity_id
_entity_poly.type
_entity_poly.pdbx_seq_one_letter_code
_entity_poly.pdbx_strand_id
1 'polypeptide(L)'
;MCVHIIFSYIFFHAVLVRISGTAWSGGVNQGGIFFVCKDSYVLAECIIFPRAAQRFFLTLPLLPLPPFLHLSSSSTLCLSFFLFTRALLINSFDMPTRFKKTRHQRGSTFCGYGRVGKHRKHPSGRGNAGGEHHHRINFRKYHPGYFGKCGMNHYHKKKNATWKPTINLDNLTKLITRDEAAMAKKGEVLPVIDLLANGYAKLLGNGHLQAPCIVKARWVSKLADKKIRKAGGAVVLQA
;
A
#
# COMPACT_ATOMS: atom_id res chain seq x y z
N MET A 1 -36.22 -1.18 -10.29
CA MET A 1 -35.52 -1.20 -11.60
C MET A 1 -34.62 0.03 -11.62
N CYS A 2 -33.32 -0.16 -11.36
CA CYS A 2 -32.32 0.90 -11.38
C CYS A 2 -31.82 1.09 -12.81
N VAL A 3 -31.86 2.31 -13.35
CA VAL A 3 -30.83 2.78 -14.28
C VAL A 3 -30.66 4.29 -14.10
N HIS A 4 -29.69 4.68 -13.27
CA HIS A 4 -29.14 6.04 -13.28
C HIS A 4 -28.03 6.06 -14.35
N ILE A 5 -28.29 6.71 -15.48
CA ILE A 5 -27.33 6.99 -16.54
C ILE A 5 -26.69 8.35 -16.19
N ILE A 6 -25.41 8.35 -15.82
CA ILE A 6 -24.65 9.58 -15.64
C ILE A 6 -24.03 9.95 -16.99
N PHE A 7 -24.56 11.02 -17.57
CA PHE A 7 -24.07 11.71 -18.76
C PHE A 7 -22.86 12.55 -18.35
N SER A 8 -21.64 12.10 -18.64
CA SER A 8 -20.43 12.93 -18.49
C SER A 8 -20.01 13.46 -19.86
N TYR A 9 -20.29 14.74 -20.06
CA TYR A 9 -19.74 15.59 -21.11
C TYR A 9 -18.21 15.48 -21.14
N ILE A 10 -17.63 15.10 -22.28
CA ILE A 10 -16.20 15.25 -22.55
C ILE A 10 -16.04 16.26 -23.68
N PHE A 11 -15.49 17.41 -23.28
CA PHE A 11 -15.03 18.51 -24.13
C PHE A 11 -14.00 17.99 -25.14
N PHE A 12 -14.32 18.08 -26.43
CA PHE A 12 -13.43 17.70 -27.53
C PHE A 12 -12.60 18.93 -27.92
N HIS A 13 -11.36 19.04 -27.47
CA HIS A 13 -10.42 20.03 -28.00
C HIS A 13 -9.68 19.40 -29.19
N ALA A 14 -10.20 19.64 -30.39
CA ALA A 14 -9.55 19.28 -31.64
C ALA A 14 -8.42 20.30 -31.92
N VAL A 15 -7.16 19.84 -31.94
CA VAL A 15 -6.08 20.56 -32.62
C VAL A 15 -5.97 19.96 -34.01
N LEU A 16 -6.54 20.68 -34.97
CA LEU A 16 -6.50 20.38 -36.39
C LEU A 16 -5.12 20.81 -36.93
N VAL A 17 -4.21 19.87 -37.16
CA VAL A 17 -3.08 20.10 -38.07
C VAL A 17 -3.49 19.54 -39.44
N ARG A 18 -3.78 20.47 -40.34
CA ARG A 18 -4.19 20.24 -41.72
C ARG A 18 -2.98 19.79 -42.53
N ILE A 19 -2.94 18.51 -42.93
CA ILE A 19 -2.11 18.07 -44.06
C ILE A 19 -3.06 17.43 -45.08
N SER A 20 -2.90 17.89 -46.31
CA SER A 20 -3.73 17.75 -47.48
C SER A 20 -4.01 16.30 -47.92
N GLY A 21 -5.27 16.06 -48.29
CA GLY A 21 -5.68 15.31 -49.48
C GLY A 21 -5.33 13.82 -49.54
N THR A 22 -6.29 12.96 -49.20
CA THR A 22 -6.69 11.77 -49.99
C THR A 22 -7.85 11.07 -49.27
N ALA A 23 -8.89 10.72 -50.03
CA ALA A 23 -10.12 10.11 -49.53
C ALA A 23 -9.88 8.62 -49.17
N TRP A 24 -10.38 8.18 -48.02
CA TRP A 24 -10.36 6.77 -47.59
C TRP A 24 -11.79 6.30 -47.37
N SER A 25 -12.25 5.33 -48.16
CA SER A 25 -13.51 4.61 -47.93
C SER A 25 -13.24 3.42 -47.00
N GLY A 26 -13.98 3.35 -45.89
CA GLY A 26 -13.88 2.26 -44.92
C GLY A 26 -15.17 1.46 -44.85
N GLY A 27 -15.10 0.16 -45.14
CA GLY A 27 -16.14 -0.83 -44.84
C GLY A 27 -15.66 -1.78 -43.74
N VAL A 28 -16.55 -2.16 -42.83
CA VAL A 28 -16.24 -3.01 -41.67
C VAL A 28 -16.83 -4.40 -41.90
N ASN A 29 -16.00 -5.44 -41.84
CA ASN A 29 -16.48 -6.78 -41.52
C ASN A 29 -15.44 -7.57 -40.70
N GLN A 30 -15.96 -8.54 -39.94
CA GLN A 30 -15.30 -9.20 -38.82
C GLN A 30 -13.99 -9.87 -39.22
N GLY A 31 -12.87 -9.26 -38.81
CA GLY A 31 -11.52 -9.78 -39.01
C GLY A 31 -10.64 -8.87 -39.88
N GLY A 32 -10.27 -7.70 -39.35
CA GLY A 32 -9.20 -6.85 -39.90
C GLY A 32 -9.62 -5.85 -40.99
N ILE A 33 -9.02 -4.66 -40.95
CA ILE A 33 -9.11 -3.63 -41.99
C ILE A 33 -7.90 -3.82 -42.91
N PHE A 34 -8.12 -4.09 -44.20
CA PHE A 34 -7.07 -4.21 -45.21
C PHE A 34 -6.91 -2.88 -45.96
N PHE A 35 -5.69 -2.34 -45.99
CA PHE A 35 -5.31 -1.29 -46.94
C PHE A 35 -4.28 -1.87 -47.91
N VAL A 36 -4.65 -1.97 -49.18
CA VAL A 36 -3.74 -2.34 -50.26
C VAL A 36 -3.16 -1.05 -50.83
N CYS A 37 -1.88 -0.80 -50.54
CA CYS A 37 -1.07 0.16 -51.30
C CYS A 37 -0.18 -0.64 -52.24
N LYS A 38 -0.29 -0.39 -53.55
CA LYS A 38 0.65 -0.89 -54.54
C LYS A 38 2.01 -0.23 -54.29
N ASP A 39 3.03 -1.07 -54.37
CA ASP A 39 4.46 -0.75 -54.39
C ASP A 39 5.09 -0.38 -53.04
N SER A 40 6.05 -1.21 -52.64
CA SER A 40 7.00 -1.12 -51.51
C SER A 40 6.69 -2.02 -50.31
N TYR A 41 7.39 -3.15 -50.26
CA TYR A 41 7.44 -4.07 -49.12
C TYR A 41 8.15 -3.40 -47.93
N VAL A 42 7.41 -3.06 -46.88
CA VAL A 42 7.97 -2.85 -45.54
C VAL A 42 7.05 -3.53 -44.53
N LEU A 43 7.55 -4.60 -43.91
CA LEU A 43 6.95 -5.23 -42.73
C LEU A 43 7.01 -4.23 -41.57
N ALA A 44 5.91 -3.51 -41.33
CA ALA A 44 5.72 -2.72 -40.13
C ALA A 44 4.89 -3.53 -39.13
N GLU A 45 5.54 -4.18 -38.17
CA GLU A 45 4.85 -4.70 -37.00
C GLU A 45 4.30 -3.51 -36.19
N CYS A 46 2.98 -3.29 -36.29
CA CYS A 46 2.25 -2.36 -35.44
C CYS A 46 2.16 -2.92 -34.02
N ILE A 47 3.11 -2.58 -33.15
CA ILE A 47 3.00 -2.79 -31.72
C ILE A 47 2.02 -1.75 -31.15
N ILE A 48 0.79 -2.20 -30.89
CA ILE A 48 -0.23 -1.44 -30.15
C ILE A 48 0.23 -1.36 -28.68
N PHE A 49 0.75 -0.20 -28.26
CA PHE A 49 1.00 0.10 -26.84
C PHE A 49 -0.30 0.52 -26.13
N PRO A 50 -0.77 -0.19 -25.08
CA PRO A 50 -1.86 0.30 -24.26
C PRO A 50 -1.40 1.47 -23.38
N ARG A 51 -2.22 2.52 -23.44
CA ARG A 51 -2.11 3.85 -22.82
C ARG A 51 -2.06 3.77 -21.28
N ALA A 52 -0.86 3.70 -20.69
CA ALA A 52 -0.67 3.91 -19.25
C ALA A 52 0.77 4.32 -18.90
N ALA A 53 1.19 5.53 -19.27
CA ALA A 53 2.30 6.22 -18.61
C ALA A 53 2.31 7.70 -19.05
N GLN A 54 1.45 8.50 -18.42
CA GLN A 54 1.61 9.95 -18.46
C GLN A 54 2.29 10.38 -17.16
N ARG A 55 3.31 11.24 -17.31
CA ARG A 55 3.98 12.07 -16.30
C ARG A 55 5.09 11.38 -15.51
N PHE A 56 6.34 11.64 -15.90
CA PHE A 56 7.32 12.23 -14.99
C PHE A 56 8.33 13.02 -15.84
N PHE A 57 8.19 14.35 -15.78
CA PHE A 57 9.18 15.31 -16.25
C PHE A 57 10.37 15.23 -15.28
N LEU A 58 11.53 14.78 -15.74
CA LEU A 58 12.80 15.05 -15.06
C LEU A 58 13.80 15.49 -16.14
N THR A 59 13.92 16.80 -16.27
CA THR A 59 15.03 17.47 -16.93
C THR A 59 16.30 17.18 -16.12
N LEU A 60 17.22 16.40 -16.68
CA LEU A 60 18.59 16.25 -16.16
C LEU A 60 19.53 17.14 -17.01
N PRO A 61 20.50 17.82 -16.38
CA PRO A 61 21.32 18.85 -17.02
C PRO A 61 22.38 18.26 -17.94
N LEU A 62 22.59 18.93 -19.08
CA LEU A 62 23.69 18.68 -20.02
C LEU A 62 25.02 19.07 -19.36
N LEU A 63 25.96 18.13 -19.24
CA LEU A 63 27.39 18.42 -19.03
C LEU A 63 28.16 18.18 -20.35
N PRO A 64 29.20 18.98 -20.65
CA PRO A 64 29.89 19.00 -21.94
C PRO A 64 30.94 17.88 -22.05
N LEU A 65 31.05 17.29 -23.25
CA LEU A 65 32.07 16.31 -23.64
C LEU A 65 33.39 17.00 -24.04
N PRO A 66 34.57 16.47 -23.68
CA PRO A 66 35.84 16.80 -24.33
C PRO A 66 36.05 15.97 -25.62
N PRO A 67 36.75 16.50 -26.63
CA PRO A 67 36.97 15.82 -27.90
C PRO A 67 38.25 14.96 -27.91
N PHE A 68 38.29 14.02 -28.85
CA PHE A 68 39.41 13.17 -29.28
C PHE A 68 39.78 11.98 -28.37
N LEU A 69 39.57 10.75 -28.89
CA LEU A 69 40.65 9.92 -29.45
C LEU A 69 40.11 8.57 -29.97
N HIS A 70 40.52 8.28 -31.20
CA HIS A 70 40.76 6.98 -31.83
C HIS A 70 39.69 5.87 -31.88
N LEU A 71 39.22 5.72 -33.12
CA LEU A 71 38.68 4.56 -33.79
C LEU A 71 39.46 3.26 -33.48
N SER A 72 38.81 2.28 -32.85
CA SER A 72 39.08 0.86 -33.09
C SER A 72 37.86 -0.01 -32.77
N SER A 73 37.46 -0.81 -33.76
CA SER A 73 36.63 -2.02 -33.63
C SER A 73 35.24 -1.90 -32.99
N SER A 74 34.30 -1.54 -33.85
CA SER A 74 32.90 -1.98 -33.90
C SER A 74 32.71 -3.45 -33.49
N SER A 75 32.10 -3.71 -32.33
CA SER A 75 31.30 -4.94 -32.04
C SER A 75 30.81 -5.02 -30.59
N THR A 76 31.52 -4.45 -29.62
CA THR A 76 31.22 -4.67 -28.19
C THR A 76 30.18 -3.69 -27.61
N LEU A 77 30.08 -2.47 -28.13
CA LEU A 77 29.13 -1.45 -27.63
C LEU A 77 27.71 -1.56 -28.21
N CYS A 78 27.53 -2.24 -29.35
CA CYS A 78 26.20 -2.47 -29.93
C CYS A 78 25.46 -3.61 -29.21
N LEU A 79 26.20 -4.64 -28.78
CA LEU A 79 25.67 -5.77 -28.01
C LEU A 79 25.23 -5.38 -26.59
N SER A 80 25.92 -4.44 -25.94
CA SER A 80 25.54 -3.98 -24.60
C SER A 80 24.27 -3.11 -24.61
N PHE A 81 24.06 -2.27 -25.64
CA PHE A 81 22.87 -1.43 -25.75
C PHE A 81 21.61 -2.23 -26.16
N PHE A 82 21.76 -3.27 -27.00
CA PHE A 82 20.66 -4.18 -27.38
C PHE A 82 20.24 -5.15 -26.25
N LEU A 83 21.18 -5.54 -25.38
CA LEU A 83 20.86 -6.39 -24.23
C LEU A 83 20.18 -5.61 -23.10
N PHE A 84 20.44 -4.30 -22.98
CA PHE A 84 19.82 -3.47 -21.94
C PHE A 84 18.35 -3.11 -22.25
N THR A 85 17.99 -2.89 -23.52
CA THR A 85 16.59 -2.66 -23.93
C THR A 85 15.76 -3.95 -23.98
N ARG A 86 16.40 -5.11 -24.25
CA ARG A 86 15.74 -6.41 -24.23
C ARG A 86 15.48 -6.95 -22.80
N ALA A 87 16.28 -6.56 -21.81
CA ALA A 87 16.06 -6.94 -20.41
C ALA A 87 14.85 -6.25 -19.75
N LEU A 88 14.50 -5.04 -20.20
CA LEU A 88 13.35 -4.29 -19.68
C LEU A 88 12.01 -4.68 -20.30
N LEU A 89 12.00 -5.37 -21.45
CA LEU A 89 10.77 -5.81 -22.14
C LEU A 89 10.31 -7.24 -21.78
N ILE A 90 11.16 -8.07 -21.16
CA ILE A 90 10.81 -9.47 -20.80
C ILE A 90 10.02 -9.56 -19.48
N ASN A 91 10.03 -8.52 -18.65
CA ASN A 91 9.38 -8.55 -17.33
C ASN A 91 7.91 -8.09 -17.30
N SER A 92 7.28 -7.88 -18.47
CA SER A 92 5.95 -7.25 -18.54
C SER A 92 4.76 -8.22 -18.60
N PHE A 93 4.96 -9.53 -18.44
CA PHE A 93 3.86 -10.52 -18.48
C PHE A 93 3.88 -11.53 -17.31
N ASP A 94 4.23 -11.12 -16.08
CA ASP A 94 3.88 -11.94 -14.91
C ASP A 94 2.40 -11.78 -14.57
N MET A 95 1.53 -12.50 -15.29
CA MET A 95 0.11 -12.53 -14.97
C MET A 95 -0.11 -13.27 -13.64
N PRO A 96 -0.61 -12.61 -12.58
CA PRO A 96 -0.76 -13.23 -11.25
C PRO A 96 -1.76 -14.39 -11.25
N THR A 97 -2.61 -14.48 -12.27
CA THR A 97 -3.51 -15.61 -12.49
C THR A 97 -2.79 -16.93 -12.73
N ARG A 98 -1.49 -16.91 -13.10
CA ARG A 98 -0.69 -18.12 -13.32
C ARG A 98 -0.49 -18.92 -12.02
N PHE A 99 -0.42 -18.23 -10.88
CA PHE A 99 -0.23 -18.85 -9.57
C PHE A 99 -1.52 -19.43 -8.95
N LYS A 100 -2.68 -19.22 -9.59
CA LYS A 100 -3.95 -19.76 -9.08
C LYS A 100 -4.00 -21.27 -9.28
N LYS A 101 -4.37 -22.00 -8.23
CA LYS A 101 -4.59 -23.46 -8.25
C LYS A 101 -5.54 -23.91 -9.38
N THR A 102 -6.46 -23.04 -9.79
CA THR A 102 -7.39 -23.29 -10.90
C THR A 102 -6.71 -23.58 -12.23
N ARG A 103 -5.50 -23.06 -12.48
CA ARG A 103 -4.73 -23.34 -13.71
C ARG A 103 -4.21 -24.77 -13.74
N HIS A 104 -3.67 -25.24 -12.61
CA HIS A 104 -3.19 -26.62 -12.45
C HIS A 104 -4.34 -27.64 -12.54
N GLN A 105 -5.55 -27.28 -12.08
CA GLN A 105 -6.69 -28.19 -12.06
C GLN A 105 -7.41 -28.33 -13.43
N ARG A 106 -6.98 -27.64 -14.49
CA ARG A 106 -7.56 -27.82 -15.84
C ARG A 106 -7.25 -29.23 -16.36
N GLY A 107 -8.24 -29.89 -16.97
CA GLY A 107 -8.17 -31.30 -17.37
C GLY A 107 -8.67 -32.26 -16.29
N SER A 108 -8.76 -31.84 -15.02
CA SER A 108 -9.48 -32.59 -13.99
C SER A 108 -10.98 -32.31 -14.04
N THR A 109 -11.82 -33.35 -14.07
CA THR A 109 -13.28 -33.22 -14.28
C THR A 109 -14.01 -32.45 -13.16
N PHE A 110 -13.49 -32.45 -11.93
CA PHE A 110 -14.21 -31.95 -10.74
C PHE A 110 -13.53 -30.75 -10.05
N CYS A 111 -12.42 -30.23 -10.57
CA CYS A 111 -11.67 -29.09 -10.01
C CYS A 111 -11.37 -29.18 -8.49
N GLY A 112 -11.27 -30.40 -7.94
CA GLY A 112 -10.97 -30.63 -6.51
C GLY A 112 -12.16 -30.65 -5.56
N TYR A 113 -13.42 -30.64 -6.04
CA TYR A 113 -14.62 -30.68 -5.20
C TYR A 113 -15.26 -32.07 -5.05
N GLY A 114 -14.65 -33.11 -5.63
CA GLY A 114 -15.10 -34.49 -5.56
C GLY A 114 -16.35 -34.81 -6.40
N ARG A 115 -16.63 -36.11 -6.58
CA ARG A 115 -17.73 -36.60 -7.43
C ARG A 115 -19.09 -36.62 -6.73
N VAL A 116 -19.13 -37.01 -5.46
CA VAL A 116 -20.37 -37.28 -4.69
C VAL A 116 -20.98 -35.99 -4.12
N GLY A 117 -20.24 -35.29 -3.25
CA GLY A 117 -20.76 -34.10 -2.55
C GLY A 117 -21.00 -32.89 -3.45
N LYS A 118 -20.15 -32.71 -4.48
CA LYS A 118 -20.15 -31.61 -5.47
C LYS A 118 -20.10 -30.20 -4.87
N HIS A 119 -19.49 -29.27 -5.61
CA HIS A 119 -19.58 -27.86 -5.24
C HIS A 119 -20.97 -27.30 -5.59
N ARG A 120 -21.68 -26.79 -4.59
CA ARG A 120 -23.02 -26.16 -4.74
C ARG A 120 -23.02 -24.76 -4.15
N LYS A 121 -24.03 -23.95 -4.50
CA LYS A 121 -24.04 -22.50 -4.21
C LYS A 121 -23.95 -22.16 -2.71
N HIS A 122 -24.85 -22.70 -1.86
CA HIS A 122 -24.84 -22.42 -0.41
C HIS A 122 -25.42 -23.62 0.39
N PRO A 123 -24.66 -24.70 0.62
CA PRO A 123 -25.16 -25.88 1.32
C PRO A 123 -25.41 -25.63 2.81
N SER A 124 -24.63 -24.76 3.45
CA SER A 124 -24.65 -24.56 4.91
C SER A 124 -25.24 -23.21 5.35
N GLY A 125 -25.96 -22.53 4.45
CA GLY A 125 -26.43 -21.16 4.62
C GLY A 125 -25.48 -20.10 4.05
N ARG A 126 -25.86 -18.82 4.19
CA ARG A 126 -25.04 -17.67 3.77
C ARG A 126 -24.50 -16.94 5.00
N GLY A 127 -23.23 -16.54 4.97
CA GLY A 127 -22.59 -15.85 6.09
C GLY A 127 -22.59 -16.69 7.37
N ASN A 128 -22.96 -16.07 8.50
CA ASN A 128 -22.96 -16.69 9.83
C ASN A 128 -24.31 -17.36 10.20
N ALA A 129 -25.12 -17.75 9.21
CA ALA A 129 -26.43 -18.35 9.44
C ALA A 129 -26.34 -19.67 10.21
N GLY A 130 -27.22 -19.89 11.19
CA GLY A 130 -27.27 -21.15 11.96
C GLY A 130 -26.21 -21.28 13.05
N GLY A 131 -25.62 -20.18 13.50
CA GLY A 131 -24.61 -20.19 14.56
C GLY A 131 -25.07 -20.75 15.91
N GLU A 132 -26.37 -20.82 16.18
CA GLU A 132 -26.95 -21.51 17.34
C GLU A 132 -27.53 -22.90 17.03
N HIS A 133 -27.70 -23.21 15.74
CA HIS A 133 -28.32 -24.45 15.26
C HIS A 133 -27.24 -25.37 14.66
N HIS A 134 -27.19 -25.50 13.33
CA HIS A 134 -26.30 -26.44 12.64
C HIS A 134 -24.82 -26.04 12.66
N HIS A 135 -24.48 -24.79 12.95
CA HIS A 135 -23.09 -24.33 13.18
C HIS A 135 -22.76 -24.08 14.65
N ARG A 136 -23.62 -24.52 15.59
CA ARG A 136 -23.44 -24.34 17.04
C ARG A 136 -22.08 -24.81 17.55
N ILE A 137 -21.60 -25.95 17.07
CA ILE A 137 -20.31 -26.53 17.49
C ILE A 137 -19.16 -25.58 17.12
N ASN A 138 -19.21 -24.98 15.93
CA ASN A 138 -18.19 -24.05 15.46
C ASN A 138 -18.14 -22.78 16.33
N PHE A 139 -19.29 -22.16 16.58
CA PHE A 139 -19.38 -20.94 17.39
C PHE A 139 -19.03 -21.18 18.85
N ARG A 140 -19.53 -22.27 19.45
CA ARG A 140 -19.21 -22.61 20.84
C ARG A 140 -17.72 -22.91 21.05
N LYS A 141 -17.05 -23.48 20.03
CA LYS A 141 -15.63 -23.85 20.13
C LYS A 141 -14.68 -22.66 19.90
N TYR A 142 -14.88 -21.90 18.82
CA TYR A 142 -13.91 -20.86 18.42
C TYR A 142 -14.31 -19.44 18.80
N HIS A 143 -15.59 -19.18 19.07
CA HIS A 143 -16.12 -17.85 19.35
C HIS A 143 -17.02 -17.83 20.60
N PRO A 144 -16.49 -18.21 21.78
CA PRO A 144 -17.24 -18.09 23.02
C PRO A 144 -17.56 -16.62 23.30
N GLY A 145 -18.80 -16.34 23.74
CA GLY A 145 -19.26 -14.97 24.02
C GLY A 145 -19.73 -14.17 22.80
N TYR A 146 -19.84 -14.80 21.62
CA TYR A 146 -20.40 -14.14 20.43
C TYR A 146 -21.89 -13.80 20.59
N PHE A 147 -22.66 -14.70 21.18
CA PHE A 147 -24.09 -14.50 21.44
C PHE A 147 -24.29 -13.92 22.85
N GLY A 148 -25.10 -12.86 22.96
CA GLY A 148 -25.46 -12.22 24.22
C GLY A 148 -25.35 -10.69 24.19
N LYS A 149 -25.72 -10.07 25.31
CA LYS A 149 -25.54 -8.63 25.56
C LYS A 149 -24.65 -8.47 26.79
N CYS A 150 -23.73 -7.50 26.78
CA CYS A 150 -22.81 -7.25 27.90
C CYS A 150 -22.56 -5.74 28.07
N GLY A 151 -22.62 -5.25 29.31
CA GLY A 151 -22.27 -3.88 29.68
C GLY A 151 -23.36 -2.82 29.45
N MET A 152 -22.99 -1.56 29.68
CA MET A 152 -23.85 -0.38 29.49
C MET A 152 -23.74 0.19 28.08
N ASN A 153 -24.85 0.66 27.51
CA ASN A 153 -24.86 1.30 26.19
C ASN A 153 -24.34 2.75 26.29
N HIS A 154 -23.35 3.09 25.45
CA HIS A 154 -22.86 4.46 25.32
C HIS A 154 -23.25 5.03 23.96
N TYR A 155 -24.34 5.80 23.94
CA TYR A 155 -24.85 6.45 22.72
C TYR A 155 -23.96 7.63 22.30
N HIS A 156 -23.82 7.84 20.99
CA HIS A 156 -23.01 8.91 20.40
C HIS A 156 -21.56 8.98 20.94
N LYS A 157 -20.83 7.87 20.82
CA LYS A 157 -19.44 7.75 21.30
C LYS A 157 -18.49 8.70 20.55
N LYS A 158 -18.05 9.77 21.23
CA LYS A 158 -17.00 10.67 20.73
C LYS A 158 -15.60 10.12 21.05
N LYS A 159 -14.97 9.46 20.08
CA LYS A 159 -13.63 8.85 20.25
C LYS A 159 -12.55 9.87 20.64
N ASN A 160 -12.63 11.10 20.12
CA ASN A 160 -11.66 12.17 20.39
C ASN A 160 -11.61 12.57 21.87
N ALA A 161 -12.76 12.61 22.55
CA ALA A 161 -12.82 12.94 23.98
C ALA A 161 -12.20 11.84 24.85
N THR A 162 -12.35 10.57 24.44
CA THR A 162 -11.77 9.41 25.13
C THR A 162 -10.33 9.10 24.71
N TRP A 163 -9.71 9.95 23.89
CA TRP A 163 -8.37 9.70 23.36
C TRP A 163 -7.33 9.71 24.49
N LYS A 164 -6.72 8.56 24.74
CA LYS A 164 -5.72 8.38 25.80
C LYS A 164 -4.67 7.31 25.45
N PRO A 165 -3.86 7.52 24.40
CA PRO A 165 -2.73 6.64 24.12
C PRO A 165 -1.71 6.65 25.26
N THR A 166 -1.15 5.48 25.53
CA THR A 166 -0.28 5.22 26.69
C THR A 166 1.13 4.88 26.25
N ILE A 167 2.13 5.38 26.98
CA ILE A 167 3.54 5.00 26.85
C ILE A 167 4.09 4.52 28.21
N ASN A 168 5.03 3.57 28.17
CA ASN A 168 5.73 3.04 29.35
C ASN A 168 7.12 3.68 29.50
N LEU A 169 7.73 3.56 30.69
CA LEU A 169 9.05 4.13 30.98
C LEU A 169 10.17 3.57 30.09
N ASP A 170 10.16 2.26 29.78
CA ASP A 170 11.19 1.62 28.93
C ASP A 170 11.28 2.25 27.53
N ASN A 171 10.16 2.76 27.02
CA ASN A 171 10.07 3.31 25.68
C ASN A 171 10.36 4.81 25.62
N LEU A 172 10.59 5.48 26.77
CA LEU A 172 10.86 6.92 26.80
C LEU A 172 12.16 7.26 26.07
N THR A 173 13.19 6.40 26.14
CA THR A 173 14.47 6.62 25.44
C THR A 173 14.30 6.73 23.92
N LYS A 174 13.23 6.17 23.34
CA LYS A 174 12.98 6.25 21.88
C LYS A 174 12.52 7.64 21.44
N LEU A 175 12.01 8.45 22.35
CA LEU A 175 11.55 9.82 22.08
C LEU A 175 12.68 10.84 22.24
N ILE A 176 13.81 10.42 22.80
CA ILE A 176 14.98 11.26 23.02
C ILE A 176 15.99 10.98 21.90
N THR A 177 16.70 12.01 21.45
CA THR A 177 17.87 11.81 20.58
C THR A 177 18.96 11.07 21.37
N ARG A 178 19.80 10.28 20.69
CA ARG A 178 20.84 9.48 21.39
C ARG A 178 21.82 10.38 22.15
N ASP A 179 22.09 11.56 21.61
CA ASP A 179 23.06 12.50 22.17
C ASP A 179 22.54 13.11 23.48
N GLU A 180 21.27 13.53 23.51
CA GLU A 180 20.62 14.04 24.73
C GLU A 180 20.48 12.97 25.81
N ALA A 181 20.23 11.71 25.42
CA ALA A 181 20.16 10.61 26.38
C ALA A 181 21.52 10.29 27.02
N ALA A 182 22.63 10.46 26.30
CA ALA A 182 23.98 10.25 26.82
C ALA A 182 24.44 11.38 27.76
N MET A 183 23.98 12.61 27.52
CA MET A 183 24.28 13.77 28.37
C MET A 183 23.44 13.81 29.65
N ALA A 184 22.33 13.08 29.72
CA ALA A 184 21.42 13.09 30.86
C ALA A 184 22.02 12.39 32.10
N LYS A 185 22.56 13.17 33.03
CA LYS A 185 23.02 12.69 34.35
C LYS A 185 22.16 13.27 35.48
N LYS A 186 22.10 12.54 36.59
CA LYS A 186 21.31 12.93 37.76
C LYS A 186 21.91 14.20 38.40
N GLY A 187 21.13 15.29 38.42
CA GLY A 187 21.51 16.56 39.04
C GLY A 187 21.95 17.66 38.07
N GLU A 188 22.05 17.35 36.77
CA GLU A 188 22.37 18.31 35.70
C GLU A 188 21.11 18.63 34.88
N VAL A 189 21.28 19.36 33.77
CA VAL A 189 20.19 19.69 32.84
C VAL A 189 19.64 18.40 32.22
N LEU A 190 18.38 18.09 32.50
CA LEU A 190 17.70 16.88 32.01
C LEU A 190 16.91 17.17 30.72
N PRO A 191 16.83 16.19 29.79
CA PRO A 191 16.02 16.32 28.59
C PRO A 191 14.53 16.40 28.94
N VAL A 192 13.84 17.33 28.27
CA VAL A 192 12.40 17.54 28.44
C VAL A 192 11.65 16.81 27.34
N ILE A 193 10.85 15.82 27.72
CA ILE A 193 10.06 15.02 26.77
C ILE A 193 8.62 15.49 26.83
N ASP A 194 8.15 16.07 25.72
CA ASP A 194 6.72 16.33 25.53
C ASP A 194 6.01 15.11 24.94
N LEU A 195 5.19 14.44 25.74
CA LEU A 195 4.42 13.29 25.27
C LEU A 195 3.29 13.67 24.32
N LEU A 196 2.69 14.84 24.49
CA LEU A 196 1.51 15.25 23.73
C LEU A 196 1.90 15.58 22.28
N ALA A 197 3.03 16.26 22.08
CA ALA A 197 3.62 16.48 20.77
C ALA A 197 3.90 15.15 20.03
N ASN A 198 4.29 14.12 20.79
CA ASN A 198 4.54 12.77 20.28
C ASN A 198 3.28 11.89 20.18
N GLY A 199 2.08 12.45 20.44
CA GLY A 199 0.81 11.74 20.32
C GLY A 199 0.50 10.78 21.48
N TYR A 200 1.12 10.95 22.64
CA TYR A 200 0.84 10.19 23.87
C TYR A 200 0.19 11.05 24.94
N ALA A 201 -0.84 10.53 25.61
CA ALA A 201 -1.57 11.27 26.65
C ALA A 201 -1.23 10.80 28.07
N LYS A 202 -0.96 9.50 28.26
CA LYS A 202 -0.75 8.91 29.59
C LYS A 202 0.61 8.20 29.70
N LEU A 203 1.31 8.47 30.80
CA LEU A 203 2.53 7.77 31.17
C LEU A 203 2.25 6.65 32.19
N LEU A 204 2.74 5.45 31.87
CA LEU A 204 2.64 4.23 32.68
C LEU A 204 4.02 3.82 33.21
N GLY A 205 4.01 3.16 34.37
CA GLY A 205 5.22 2.85 35.15
C GLY A 205 5.84 1.47 34.89
N ASN A 206 5.49 0.78 33.80
CA ASN A 206 6.14 -0.48 33.47
C ASN A 206 7.58 -0.21 33.03
N GLY A 207 8.51 -1.08 33.43
CA GLY A 207 9.91 -0.96 33.04
C GLY A 207 10.86 -0.21 33.97
N HIS A 208 12.09 -0.03 33.49
CA HIS A 208 13.15 0.76 34.12
C HIS A 208 13.47 1.99 33.25
N LEU A 209 13.71 3.11 33.91
CA LEU A 209 14.09 4.34 33.21
C LEU A 209 15.59 4.29 32.92
N GLN A 210 15.98 4.28 31.64
CA GLN A 210 17.39 4.19 31.23
C GLN A 210 18.16 5.50 31.47
N ALA A 211 17.53 6.63 31.21
CA ALA A 211 18.11 7.96 31.40
C ALA A 211 17.12 8.86 32.18
N PRO A 212 17.58 9.63 33.17
CA PRO A 212 16.71 10.55 33.89
C PRO A 212 16.19 11.64 32.95
N CYS A 213 14.89 11.92 32.99
CA CYS A 213 14.26 12.90 32.12
C CYS A 213 13.11 13.64 32.81
N ILE A 214 12.76 14.81 32.29
CA ILE A 214 11.57 15.55 32.70
C ILE A 214 10.46 15.25 31.70
N VAL A 215 9.35 14.68 32.16
CA VAL A 215 8.26 14.26 31.26
C VAL A 215 7.08 15.20 31.39
N LYS A 216 6.63 15.77 30.28
CA LYS A 216 5.36 16.52 30.20
C LYS A 216 4.25 15.60 29.70
N ALA A 217 3.20 15.44 30.49
CA ALA A 217 2.11 14.50 30.20
C ALA A 217 0.77 15.00 30.73
N ARG A 218 -0.34 14.58 30.10
CA ARG A 218 -1.69 14.89 30.62
C ARG A 218 -2.05 14.04 31.83
N TRP A 219 -1.65 12.77 31.81
CA TRP A 219 -1.98 11.78 32.85
C TRP A 219 -0.76 10.95 33.21
N VAL A 220 -0.63 10.60 34.49
CA VAL A 220 0.51 9.84 35.01
C VAL A 220 0.00 8.79 35.99
N SER A 221 0.60 7.61 35.98
CA SER A 221 0.34 6.58 37.01
C SER A 221 1.17 6.81 38.28
N LYS A 222 0.64 6.43 39.45
CA LYS A 222 1.35 6.56 40.74
C LYS A 222 2.74 5.89 40.73
N LEU A 223 2.85 4.72 40.09
CA LEU A 223 4.12 4.01 39.96
C LEU A 223 5.11 4.72 39.02
N ALA A 224 4.63 5.33 37.93
CA ALA A 224 5.50 6.09 37.03
C ALA A 224 6.09 7.32 37.73
N ASP A 225 5.26 8.08 38.45
CA ASP A 225 5.70 9.25 39.21
C ASP A 225 6.75 8.88 40.26
N LYS A 226 6.50 7.81 41.05
CA LYS A 226 7.46 7.31 42.04
C LYS A 226 8.80 6.92 41.41
N LYS A 227 8.79 6.24 40.26
CA LYS A 227 10.02 5.79 39.58
C LYS A 227 10.81 6.95 38.98
N ILE A 228 10.14 7.91 38.34
CA ILE A 228 10.80 9.08 37.72
C ILE A 228 11.44 9.94 38.80
N ARG A 229 10.73 10.23 39.90
CA ARG A 229 11.30 10.96 41.03
C ARG A 229 12.49 10.24 41.65
N LYS A 230 12.45 8.91 41.80
CA LYS A 230 13.59 8.12 42.29
C LYS A 230 14.81 8.21 41.37
N ALA A 231 14.59 8.24 40.05
CA ALA A 231 15.64 8.41 39.06
C ALA A 231 16.22 9.85 39.03
N GLY A 232 15.58 10.80 39.72
CA GLY A 232 15.98 12.21 39.73
C GLY A 232 15.36 13.05 38.62
N GLY A 233 14.37 12.51 37.90
CA GLY A 233 13.54 13.26 36.96
C GLY A 233 12.31 13.87 37.63
N ALA A 234 11.54 14.63 36.85
CA ALA A 234 10.29 15.24 37.29
C ALA A 234 9.18 14.99 36.26
N VAL A 235 7.94 15.05 36.71
CA VAL A 235 6.77 14.95 35.84
C VAL A 235 5.97 16.23 35.93
N VAL A 236 5.71 16.85 34.78
CA VAL A 236 4.95 18.10 34.66
C VAL A 236 3.61 17.76 33.99
N LEU A 237 2.51 18.19 34.61
CA LEU A 237 1.19 18.01 34.04
C LEU A 237 0.92 19.10 32.99
N GLN A 238 0.38 18.69 31.84
CA GLN A 238 -0.02 19.59 30.75
C GLN A 238 -1.46 19.30 30.29
N ALA A 239 -2.16 20.32 29.84
CA ALA A 239 -3.58 20.24 29.44
C ALA A 239 -3.78 19.72 28.03
#